data_AF-A0A511SVT6-F1
#
_entry.id   AF-A0A511SVT6-F1
#
_cell.length_a   1.000
_cell.length_b   1.000
_cell.length_c   1.000
_cell.angle_alpha   90.00
_cell.angle_beta   90.00
_cell.angle_gamma   90.00
#
_symmetry.space_group_name_H-M   'P 1'
#
loop_
_entity.id
_entity.type
_entity.pdbx_description
1 polymer ?
#
loop_
_entity_poly.entity_id
_entity_poly.type
_entity_poly.pdbx_seq_one_letter_code
_entity_poly.pdbx_strand_id
1 'polypeptide(L)'
;MKTSLPLLLASAGLLVGTAAQAHIGTSGAGPAIEGTSYEVQFTVGHGCSGADTYRLQIRIPEGVTSVRPLDSQFGKAVVEKDASGNVKSITWTRASASEVLAADTHAHRVSLRARMPNTPFANVYFPTTQTCRDAQGQETTVEWVGTSGDHQHGTTDAGAEPQAEPAPAVFIYPARTPGWNKYTVQEHVHDLSVFKDALIVWSGKSAYSANPVTKELIASEPDTTPLTEIHPGTEIWVKY
;
A
#
# COMPACT_ATOMS: atom_id res chain seq x y z
N MET A 1 31.02 51.10 -41.51
CA MET A 1 29.57 51.23 -41.20
C MET A 1 28.90 49.96 -41.69
N LYS A 2 28.11 49.18 -40.97
CA LYS A 2 27.82 48.97 -39.54
C LYS A 2 27.42 47.49 -39.45
N THR A 3 28.03 46.75 -38.54
CA THR A 3 27.74 45.36 -38.18
C THR A 3 26.36 45.23 -37.54
N SER A 4 25.68 44.09 -37.74
CA SER A 4 24.64 43.60 -36.82
C SER A 4 24.47 42.08 -37.00
N LEU A 5 24.82 41.34 -35.95
CA LEU A 5 24.59 39.92 -35.73
C LEU A 5 23.40 39.79 -34.74
N PRO A 6 22.49 38.81 -34.90
CA PRO A 6 21.89 38.20 -33.72
C PRO A 6 21.82 36.67 -33.85
N LEU A 7 22.45 35.92 -32.94
CA LEU A 7 21.94 35.49 -31.63
C LEU A 7 21.24 34.11 -31.73
N LEU A 8 22.03 33.04 -31.65
CA LEU A 8 21.53 31.70 -31.37
C LEU A 8 21.06 31.65 -29.90
N LEU A 9 19.76 31.51 -29.67
CA LEU A 9 19.24 31.09 -28.38
C LEU A 9 19.37 29.56 -28.27
N ALA A 10 20.29 29.10 -27.44
CA ALA A 10 20.34 27.72 -26.99
C ALA A 10 19.29 27.54 -25.87
N SER A 11 18.16 26.93 -26.19
CA SER A 11 17.14 26.53 -25.22
C SER A 11 17.64 25.31 -24.45
N ALA A 12 18.26 25.53 -23.28
CA ALA A 12 18.58 24.46 -22.33
C ALA A 12 17.27 24.03 -21.64
N GLY A 13 16.65 22.96 -22.17
CA GLY A 13 15.52 22.31 -21.49
C GLY A 13 16.01 21.61 -20.22
N LEU A 14 15.67 22.14 -19.04
CA LEU A 14 15.80 21.39 -17.80
C LEU A 14 14.86 20.19 -17.85
N LEU A 15 15.43 19.01 -18.09
CA LEU A 15 14.77 17.74 -17.83
C LEU A 15 14.66 17.57 -16.31
N VAL A 16 13.57 18.05 -15.72
CA VAL A 16 13.19 17.68 -14.36
C VAL A 16 12.70 16.24 -14.42
N GLY A 17 13.61 15.29 -14.23
CA GLY A 17 13.25 13.89 -14.05
C GLY A 17 12.47 13.77 -12.75
N THR A 18 11.16 13.58 -12.82
CA THR A 18 10.38 13.11 -11.68
C THR A 18 10.92 11.74 -11.31
N ALA A 19 11.61 11.63 -10.18
CA ALA A 19 11.90 10.32 -9.60
C ALA A 19 10.54 9.66 -9.33
N ALA A 20 10.19 8.66 -10.12
CA ALA A 20 9.01 7.85 -9.83
C ALA A 20 9.32 7.08 -8.54
N GLN A 21 8.82 7.55 -7.41
CA GLN A 21 8.94 6.86 -6.12
C GLN A 21 8.07 5.60 -6.20
N ALA A 22 8.70 4.44 -6.37
CA ALA A 22 7.97 3.18 -6.38
C ALA A 22 7.95 2.63 -4.95
N HIS A 23 6.87 2.89 -4.22
CA HIS A 23 6.67 2.36 -2.87
C HIS A 23 6.64 0.83 -2.88
N ILE A 24 7.00 0.20 -1.75
CA ILE A 24 6.79 -1.24 -1.57
C ILE A 24 5.29 -1.52 -1.61
N GLY A 25 4.84 -2.27 -2.62
CA GLY A 25 3.44 -2.59 -2.82
C GLY A 25 3.04 -3.91 -2.16
N THR A 26 1.79 -4.02 -1.72
CA THR A 26 1.22 -5.28 -1.22
C THR A 26 0.16 -5.84 -2.16
N SER A 27 0.14 -7.15 -2.32
CA SER A 27 -0.92 -7.86 -3.04
C SER A 27 -1.19 -9.23 -2.41
N GLY A 28 -2.25 -9.89 -2.84
CA GLY A 28 -2.60 -11.25 -2.44
C GLY A 28 -3.79 -11.76 -3.25
N ALA A 29 -4.16 -13.02 -3.03
CA ALA A 29 -5.27 -13.64 -3.73
C ALA A 29 -6.61 -13.14 -3.17
N GLY A 30 -7.25 -12.21 -3.88
CA GLY A 30 -8.54 -11.65 -3.47
C GLY A 30 -8.44 -10.66 -2.29
N PRO A 31 -9.58 -10.24 -1.73
CA PRO A 31 -9.63 -9.30 -0.61
C PRO A 31 -9.14 -9.94 0.69
N ALA A 32 -8.41 -9.18 1.50
CA ALA A 32 -8.05 -9.57 2.87
C ALA A 32 -9.27 -9.38 3.78
N ILE A 33 -9.97 -10.47 4.11
CA ILE A 33 -11.17 -10.42 4.95
C ILE A 33 -10.78 -10.36 6.44
N GLU A 34 -11.44 -9.49 7.19
CA GLU A 34 -11.28 -9.33 8.64
C GLU A 34 -11.30 -10.68 9.38
N GLY A 35 -10.40 -10.86 10.34
CA GLY A 35 -10.38 -12.10 11.13
C GLY A 35 -10.22 -13.37 10.28
N THR A 36 -9.61 -13.33 9.11
CA THR A 36 -9.28 -14.53 8.31
C THR A 36 -7.79 -14.62 8.02
N SER A 37 -7.34 -15.81 7.62
CA SER A 37 -5.95 -16.00 7.18
C SER A 37 -5.78 -15.50 5.76
N TYR A 38 -4.81 -14.63 5.53
CA TYR A 38 -4.47 -14.03 4.25
C TYR A 38 -2.97 -14.15 3.98
N GLU A 39 -2.59 -14.34 2.72
CA GLU A 39 -1.18 -14.27 2.30
C GLU A 39 -0.93 -12.89 1.71
N VAL A 40 -0.03 -12.14 2.35
CA VAL A 40 0.43 -10.83 1.89
C VAL A 40 1.74 -11.04 1.15
N GLN A 41 1.78 -10.63 -0.11
CA GLN A 41 3.00 -10.51 -0.91
C GLN A 41 3.44 -9.05 -0.96
N PHE A 42 4.67 -8.79 -0.55
CA PHE A 42 5.33 -7.49 -0.63
C PHE A 42 6.20 -7.47 -1.89
N THR A 43 5.97 -6.50 -2.78
CA THR A 43 6.78 -6.28 -3.97
C THR A 43 7.65 -5.06 -3.77
N VAL A 44 8.95 -5.27 -3.78
CA VAL A 44 9.99 -4.23 -3.75
C VAL A 44 10.36 -3.92 -5.19
N GLY A 45 9.99 -2.72 -5.65
CA GLY A 45 10.14 -2.35 -7.07
C GLY A 45 11.57 -2.06 -7.49
N HIS A 46 12.38 -1.53 -6.56
CA HIS A 46 13.76 -1.10 -6.80
C HIS A 46 14.58 -1.17 -5.51
N GLY A 47 15.89 -1.07 -5.64
CA GLY A 47 16.86 -0.95 -4.56
C GLY A 47 16.96 0.47 -3.97
N CYS A 48 18.12 0.89 -3.47
CA CYS A 48 18.30 2.16 -2.79
C CYS A 48 19.44 2.93 -3.47
N SER A 49 19.14 4.09 -4.05
CA SER A 49 20.15 4.92 -4.73
C SER A 49 20.98 4.16 -5.78
N GLY A 50 20.36 3.21 -6.48
CA GLY A 50 20.99 2.37 -7.52
C GLY A 50 21.67 1.08 -7.00
N ALA A 51 21.77 0.90 -5.68
CA ALA A 51 22.26 -0.33 -5.06
C ALA A 51 21.14 -1.36 -4.90
N ASP A 52 21.42 -2.65 -5.13
CA ASP A 52 20.43 -3.73 -5.03
C ASP A 52 19.96 -3.99 -3.60
N THR A 53 18.74 -4.50 -3.46
CA THR A 53 18.19 -4.87 -2.15
C THR A 53 18.93 -6.09 -1.59
N TYR A 54 19.46 -5.95 -0.38
CA TYR A 54 20.19 -7.00 0.31
C TYR A 54 19.37 -7.67 1.42
N ARG A 55 18.56 -6.88 2.13
CA ARG A 55 17.79 -7.34 3.28
C ARG A 55 16.47 -6.57 3.41
N LEU A 56 15.43 -7.28 3.82
CA LEU A 56 14.12 -6.73 4.15
C LEU A 56 13.72 -7.18 5.54
N GLN A 57 13.34 -6.23 6.39
CA GLN A 57 12.71 -6.50 7.69
C GLN A 57 11.31 -5.90 7.70
N ILE A 58 10.30 -6.74 7.91
CA ILE A 58 8.91 -6.33 8.02
C ILE A 58 8.50 -6.43 9.49
N ARG A 59 8.01 -5.33 10.05
CA ARG A 59 7.44 -5.29 11.39
C ARG A 59 5.99 -5.76 11.33
N ILE A 60 5.62 -6.66 12.24
CA ILE A 60 4.26 -7.19 12.30
C ILE A 60 3.39 -6.22 13.12
N PRO A 61 2.30 -5.68 12.54
CA PRO A 61 1.41 -4.76 13.22
C PRO A 61 0.60 -5.45 14.32
N GLU A 62 0.11 -4.65 15.26
CA GLU A 62 -0.82 -5.14 16.27
C GLU A 62 -2.09 -5.75 15.62
N GLY A 63 -2.64 -6.79 16.26
CA GLY A 63 -3.81 -7.50 15.75
C GLY A 63 -3.53 -8.49 14.61
N VAL A 64 -2.38 -8.41 13.93
CA VAL A 64 -1.93 -9.43 12.98
C VAL A 64 -1.34 -10.61 13.76
N THR A 65 -1.91 -11.79 13.57
CA THR A 65 -1.56 -12.99 14.37
C THR A 65 -1.29 -14.20 13.48
N SER A 66 -0.88 -15.33 14.07
CA SER A 66 -0.62 -16.59 13.34
C SER A 66 0.34 -16.45 12.15
N VAL A 67 1.33 -15.55 12.28
CA VAL A 67 2.26 -15.18 11.22
C VAL A 67 3.20 -16.32 10.86
N ARG A 68 3.29 -16.63 9.56
CA ARG A 68 4.19 -17.63 8.97
C ARG A 68 4.80 -17.07 7.68
N PRO A 69 6.09 -16.73 7.66
CA PRO A 69 6.73 -16.30 6.43
C PRO A 69 6.97 -17.46 5.47
N LEU A 70 7.07 -17.12 4.18
CA LEU A 70 7.60 -17.99 3.15
C LEU A 70 9.09 -17.66 2.94
N ASP A 71 9.91 -18.67 2.70
CA ASP A 71 11.29 -18.46 2.21
C ASP A 71 11.22 -17.76 0.84
N SER A 72 12.25 -16.97 0.50
CA SER A 72 12.28 -16.18 -0.74
C SER A 72 13.64 -16.27 -1.44
N GLN A 73 13.83 -15.50 -2.51
CA GLN A 73 15.15 -15.36 -3.16
C GLN A 73 16.20 -14.68 -2.27
N PHE A 74 15.77 -14.01 -1.19
CA PHE A 74 16.64 -13.54 -0.12
C PHE A 74 16.99 -14.66 0.87
N GLY A 75 16.64 -15.91 0.58
CA GLY A 75 16.89 -17.03 1.48
C GLY A 75 15.81 -17.20 2.55
N LYS A 76 16.21 -17.82 3.66
CA LYS A 76 15.31 -18.23 4.74
C LYS A 76 14.83 -17.03 5.55
N ALA A 77 13.54 -17.04 5.89
CA ALA A 77 12.97 -16.03 6.78
C ALA A 77 13.42 -16.27 8.23
N VAL A 78 13.83 -15.20 8.92
CA VAL A 78 14.12 -15.20 10.35
C VAL A 78 12.97 -14.51 11.09
N VAL A 79 12.39 -15.20 12.07
CA VAL A 79 11.25 -14.72 12.86
C VAL A 79 11.74 -14.23 14.22
N GLU A 80 11.54 -12.94 14.51
CA GLU A 80 11.74 -12.37 15.84
C GLU A 80 10.42 -12.37 16.61
N LYS A 81 10.46 -12.75 17.88
CA LYS A 81 9.29 -12.75 18.77
C LYS A 81 9.48 -11.78 19.93
N ASP A 82 8.37 -11.22 20.41
CA ASP A 82 8.35 -10.46 21.66
C ASP A 82 8.41 -11.38 22.90
N ALA A 83 8.44 -10.77 24.09
CA ALA A 83 8.45 -11.50 25.37
C ALA A 83 7.19 -12.36 25.62
N SER A 84 6.08 -12.04 24.94
CA SER A 84 4.82 -12.76 25.00
C SER A 84 4.74 -13.91 23.98
N GLY A 85 5.78 -14.08 23.15
CA GLY A 85 5.86 -15.11 22.12
C GLY A 85 5.15 -14.76 20.82
N ASN A 86 4.64 -13.53 20.67
CA ASN A 86 4.06 -13.04 19.42
C ASN A 86 5.15 -12.72 18.42
N VAL A 87 4.89 -12.90 17.12
CA VAL A 87 5.84 -12.49 16.07
C VAL A 87 5.87 -10.97 16.00
N LYS A 88 7.05 -10.40 16.21
CA LYS A 88 7.30 -8.95 16.21
C LYS A 88 7.80 -8.46 14.85
N SER A 89 8.69 -9.21 14.21
CA SER A 89 9.17 -8.91 12.87
C SER A 89 9.67 -10.15 12.15
N ILE A 90 9.75 -10.03 10.82
CA ILE A 90 10.33 -11.04 9.94
C ILE A 90 11.43 -10.40 9.12
N THR A 91 12.58 -11.05 9.04
CA THR A 91 13.72 -10.60 8.26
C THR A 91 14.09 -11.63 7.19
N TRP A 92 14.31 -11.17 5.96
CA TRP A 92 14.94 -11.93 4.90
C TRP A 92 16.24 -11.25 4.48
N THR A 93 17.33 -12.00 4.36
CA THR A 93 18.68 -11.47 4.08
C THR A 93 19.39 -12.40 3.12
N ARG A 94 19.84 -11.89 1.97
CA ARG A 94 20.61 -12.70 1.00
C ARG A 94 21.79 -13.36 1.70
N ALA A 95 22.06 -14.62 1.35
CA ALA A 95 23.01 -15.44 2.11
C ALA A 95 24.45 -14.96 1.93
N SER A 96 24.75 -14.28 0.83
CA SER A 96 26.09 -13.79 0.51
C SER A 96 26.07 -12.46 -0.24
N ALA A 97 27.18 -11.72 -0.17
CA ALA A 97 27.36 -10.49 -0.96
C ALA A 97 27.33 -10.76 -2.48
N SER A 98 27.73 -11.97 -2.91
CA SER A 98 27.67 -12.38 -4.32
C SER A 98 26.26 -12.58 -4.86
N GLU A 99 25.24 -12.66 -4.01
CA GLU A 99 23.84 -12.71 -4.43
C GLU A 99 23.22 -11.32 -4.60
N VAL A 100 23.93 -10.26 -4.17
CA VAL A 100 23.54 -8.88 -4.41
C VAL A 100 23.92 -8.52 -5.85
N LEU A 101 22.96 -7.99 -6.60
CA LEU A 101 23.21 -7.55 -7.96
C LEU A 101 24.12 -6.31 -7.96
N ALA A 102 24.99 -6.21 -8.96
CA ALA A 102 25.90 -5.07 -9.09
C ALA A 102 25.17 -3.73 -9.30
N ALA A 103 23.91 -3.78 -9.72
CA ALA A 103 23.05 -2.62 -9.90
C ALA A 103 21.57 -3.00 -9.68
N ASP A 104 20.81 -2.01 -9.26
CA ASP A 104 19.36 -2.04 -9.14
C ASP A 104 18.70 -2.24 -10.52
N THR A 105 18.36 -3.49 -10.82
CA THR A 105 17.89 -3.92 -12.15
C THR A 105 16.67 -4.84 -12.07
N HIS A 106 16.29 -5.27 -10.87
CA HIS A 106 15.26 -6.28 -10.65
C HIS A 106 14.30 -5.83 -9.56
N ALA A 107 13.03 -6.18 -9.74
CA ALA A 107 12.07 -6.15 -8.65
C ALA A 107 12.15 -7.45 -7.84
N HIS A 108 11.76 -7.38 -6.57
CA HIS A 108 11.82 -8.51 -5.64
C HIS A 108 10.51 -8.71 -4.88
N ARG A 109 10.30 -9.93 -4.38
CA ARG A 109 9.12 -10.27 -3.60
C ARG A 109 9.46 -11.07 -2.35
N VAL A 110 8.74 -10.80 -1.26
CA VAL A 110 8.66 -11.64 -0.05
C VAL A 110 7.20 -11.82 0.34
N SER A 111 6.86 -12.93 0.98
CA SER A 111 5.48 -13.23 1.36
C SER A 111 5.38 -13.75 2.79
N LEU A 112 4.26 -13.46 3.44
CA LEU A 112 3.87 -14.07 4.71
C LEU A 112 2.38 -14.41 4.69
N ARG A 113 2.03 -15.52 5.34
CA ARG A 113 0.64 -15.84 5.69
C ARG A 113 0.38 -15.44 7.13
N ALA A 114 -0.70 -14.72 7.37
CA ALA A 114 -1.09 -14.31 8.72
C ALA A 114 -2.62 -14.20 8.84
N ARG A 115 -3.12 -14.24 10.08
CA ARG A 115 -4.50 -13.91 10.40
C ARG A 115 -4.62 -12.41 10.55
N MET A 116 -5.49 -11.80 9.74
CA MET A 116 -5.75 -10.36 9.74
C MET A 116 -6.56 -9.93 10.97
N PRO A 117 -6.41 -8.67 11.42
CA PRO A 117 -7.20 -8.15 12.53
C PRO A 117 -8.69 -8.10 12.20
N ASN A 118 -9.51 -7.97 13.25
CA ASN A 118 -10.96 -7.82 13.14
C ASN A 118 -11.35 -6.33 13.08
N THR A 119 -10.79 -5.62 12.10
CA THR A 119 -10.90 -4.17 11.93
C THR A 119 -11.23 -3.85 10.46
N PRO A 120 -12.47 -4.07 10.04
CA PRO A 120 -12.87 -3.88 8.64
C PRO A 120 -12.88 -2.39 8.32
N PHE A 121 -12.75 -2.07 7.03
CA PHE A 121 -12.67 -0.71 6.50
C PHE A 121 -11.41 0.08 6.90
N ALA A 122 -10.39 -0.61 7.41
CA ALA A 122 -9.14 0.00 7.84
C ALA A 122 -7.94 -0.56 7.06
N ASN A 123 -6.91 0.27 6.90
CA ASN A 123 -5.60 -0.17 6.42
C ASN A 123 -4.77 -0.74 7.57
N VAL A 124 -4.17 -1.90 7.33
CA VAL A 124 -3.11 -2.46 8.17
C VAL A 124 -1.78 -2.17 7.48
N TYR A 125 -1.03 -1.24 8.06
CA TYR A 125 0.29 -0.85 7.58
C TYR A 125 1.36 -1.79 8.12
N PHE A 126 2.28 -2.24 7.29
CA PHE A 126 3.41 -3.11 7.60
C PHE A 126 4.71 -2.31 7.49
N PRO A 127 5.16 -1.64 8.56
CA PRO A 127 6.41 -0.91 8.55
C PRO A 127 7.57 -1.80 8.07
N THR A 128 8.33 -1.31 7.10
CA THR A 128 9.37 -2.11 6.44
C THR A 128 10.68 -1.35 6.42
N THR A 129 11.75 -2.03 6.82
CA THR A 129 13.12 -1.55 6.65
C THR A 129 13.73 -2.26 5.46
N GLN A 130 14.14 -1.51 4.44
CA GLN A 130 14.88 -2.03 3.29
C GLN A 130 16.34 -1.64 3.43
N THR A 131 17.22 -2.64 3.50
CA THR A 131 18.67 -2.41 3.41
C THR A 131 19.15 -2.80 2.03
N CYS A 132 19.82 -1.88 1.36
CA CYS A 132 20.47 -2.10 0.08
C CYS A 132 21.98 -2.15 0.27
N ARG A 133 22.66 -2.81 -0.66
CA ARG A 133 24.11 -2.98 -0.58
C ARG A 133 24.74 -2.77 -1.96
N ASP A 134 25.78 -1.94 -2.03
CA ASP A 134 26.49 -1.70 -3.28
C ASP A 134 27.59 -2.75 -3.54
N ALA A 135 28.26 -2.63 -4.69
CA ALA A 135 29.33 -3.53 -5.10
C ALA A 135 30.58 -3.47 -4.20
N GLN A 136 30.77 -2.36 -3.46
CA GLN A 136 31.84 -2.19 -2.47
C GLN A 136 31.43 -2.77 -1.10
N GLY A 137 30.19 -3.22 -0.98
CA GLY A 137 29.63 -3.83 0.21
C GLY A 137 29.10 -2.81 1.22
N GLN A 138 29.00 -1.53 0.87
CA GLN A 138 28.42 -0.49 1.71
C GLN A 138 26.90 -0.66 1.77
N GLU A 139 26.34 -0.63 2.99
CA GLU A 139 24.91 -0.73 3.20
C GLU A 139 24.27 0.66 3.35
N THR A 140 23.11 0.85 2.73
CA THR A 140 22.20 1.97 2.96
C THR A 140 20.83 1.44 3.38
N THR A 141 20.03 2.25 4.07
CA THR A 141 18.73 1.82 4.58
C THR A 141 17.66 2.86 4.29
N VAL A 142 16.47 2.38 3.93
CA VAL A 142 15.24 3.15 3.76
C VAL A 142 14.18 2.57 4.69
N GLU A 143 13.49 3.46 5.41
CA GLU A 143 12.43 3.13 6.36
C GLU A 143 11.06 3.50 5.76
N TRP A 144 10.29 2.48 5.39
CA TRP A 144 8.92 2.59 4.86
C TRP A 144 7.93 2.53 6.03
N VAL A 145 7.72 3.67 6.69
CA VAL A 145 6.97 3.77 7.96
C VAL A 145 5.81 4.76 7.94
N GLY A 146 5.65 5.55 6.87
CA GLY A 146 4.59 6.54 6.73
C GLY A 146 3.20 5.89 6.65
N THR A 147 2.25 6.39 7.45
CA THR A 147 0.87 5.88 7.49
C THR A 147 -0.15 6.88 6.94
N SER A 148 0.27 8.09 6.63
CA SER A 148 -0.55 9.10 5.95
C SER A 148 -0.78 8.66 4.52
N GLY A 149 -1.98 8.10 4.25
CA GLY A 149 -2.48 7.92 2.90
C GLY A 149 -2.68 9.30 2.28
N ASP A 150 -2.13 9.51 1.09
CA ASP A 150 -2.07 10.77 0.36
C ASP A 150 -3.36 11.61 0.43
N HIS A 151 -3.39 12.55 1.38
CA HIS A 151 -4.34 13.68 1.39
C HIS A 151 -3.63 15.04 1.53
N GLN A 152 -2.31 15.09 1.52
CA GLN A 152 -1.63 16.33 1.13
C GLN A 152 -1.58 16.43 -0.41
N HIS A 153 -2.66 16.95 -0.99
CA HIS A 153 -2.50 17.86 -2.13
C HIS A 153 -1.95 19.17 -1.58
N GLY A 154 -0.70 19.14 -1.11
CA GLY A 154 -0.01 20.26 -0.49
C GLY A 154 1.22 20.58 -1.31
N THR A 155 1.17 21.74 -1.93
CA THR A 155 2.29 22.52 -2.45
C THR A 155 3.65 22.10 -1.91
N THR A 156 4.62 21.96 -2.83
CA THR A 156 6.05 21.97 -2.50
C THR A 156 6.43 23.35 -1.95
N ASP A 157 5.94 23.69 -0.76
CA ASP A 157 6.40 24.85 -0.04
C ASP A 157 7.77 24.49 0.54
N ALA A 158 8.77 25.30 0.20
CA ALA A 158 10.11 25.18 0.71
C ALA A 158 10.10 25.34 2.24
N GLY A 159 10.01 24.22 2.95
CA GLY A 159 9.85 24.17 4.41
C GLY A 159 9.02 23.00 4.95
N ALA A 160 8.36 22.20 4.12
CA ALA A 160 7.72 20.96 4.58
C ALA A 160 8.78 19.96 5.07
N GLU A 161 8.55 19.36 6.25
CA GLU A 161 9.40 18.27 6.75
C GLU A 161 9.39 17.10 5.74
N PRO A 162 10.52 16.39 5.56
CA PRO A 162 10.56 15.22 4.68
C PRO A 162 9.47 14.23 5.08
N GLN A 163 8.53 13.98 4.17
CA GLN A 163 7.49 12.98 4.40
C GLN A 163 8.16 11.60 4.50
N ALA A 164 7.81 10.85 5.55
CA ALA A 164 8.29 9.48 5.70
C ALA A 164 7.81 8.62 4.52
N GLU A 165 8.68 7.76 4.01
CA GLU A 165 8.33 6.83 2.94
C GLU A 165 7.13 5.96 3.39
N PRO A 166 6.07 5.81 2.58
CA PRO A 166 4.85 5.16 3.04
C PRO A 166 5.06 3.67 3.24
N ALA A 167 4.54 3.17 4.37
CA ALA A 167 4.55 1.76 4.69
C ALA A 167 3.63 0.97 3.75
N PRO A 168 4.03 -0.21 3.28
CA PRO A 168 3.13 -1.12 2.57
C PRO A 168 1.88 -1.40 3.41
N ALA A 169 0.69 -1.38 2.79
CA ALA A 169 -0.57 -1.45 3.53
C ALA A 169 -1.59 -2.38 2.87
N VAL A 170 -2.25 -3.20 3.71
CA VAL A 170 -3.34 -4.08 3.28
C VAL A 170 -4.66 -3.52 3.80
N PHE A 171 -5.60 -3.23 2.91
CA PHE A 171 -6.95 -2.87 3.29
C PHE A 171 -7.72 -4.11 3.78
N ILE A 172 -8.33 -4.01 4.96
CA ILE A 172 -9.11 -5.08 5.57
C ILE A 172 -10.59 -4.92 5.20
N TYR A 173 -11.12 -5.90 4.49
CA TYR A 173 -12.50 -5.94 4.05
C TYR A 173 -13.39 -6.59 5.12
N PRO A 174 -14.66 -6.17 5.24
CA PRO A 174 -15.62 -6.82 6.11
C PRO A 174 -15.90 -8.26 5.64
N ALA A 175 -16.35 -9.12 6.56
CA ALA A 175 -16.84 -10.45 6.22
C ALA A 175 -18.02 -10.38 5.24
N ARG A 176 -17.97 -11.16 4.16
CA ARG A 176 -18.97 -11.14 3.08
C ARG A 176 -19.74 -12.44 3.03
N THR A 177 -21.07 -12.36 3.05
CA THR A 177 -21.95 -13.51 2.82
C THR A 177 -22.85 -13.23 1.60
N PRO A 178 -23.24 -14.26 0.82
CA PRO A 178 -24.17 -14.05 -0.28
C PRO A 178 -25.49 -13.42 0.20
N GLY A 179 -25.95 -12.37 -0.47
CA GLY A 179 -27.16 -11.63 -0.08
C GLY A 179 -26.88 -10.36 0.72
N TRP A 180 -27.84 -9.98 1.57
CA TRP A 180 -27.78 -8.73 2.34
C TRP A 180 -26.93 -8.86 3.60
N ASN A 181 -25.94 -8.00 3.72
CA ASN A 181 -25.05 -7.88 4.86
C ASN A 181 -25.24 -6.50 5.49
N LYS A 182 -25.25 -6.45 6.82
CA LYS A 182 -25.30 -5.19 7.57
C LYS A 182 -23.95 -4.93 8.22
N TYR A 183 -23.40 -3.73 8.04
CA TYR A 183 -22.16 -3.31 8.68
C TYR A 183 -22.32 -1.97 9.38
N THR A 184 -21.54 -1.75 10.43
CA THR A 184 -21.30 -0.41 11.00
C THR A 184 -19.88 -0.01 10.67
N VAL A 185 -19.73 0.98 9.80
CA VAL A 185 -18.42 1.46 9.33
C VAL A 185 -17.77 2.28 10.46
N GLN A 186 -16.58 1.88 10.90
CA GLN A 186 -15.88 2.54 12.02
C GLN A 186 -14.90 3.63 11.55
N GLU A 187 -14.44 3.54 10.31
CA GLU A 187 -13.48 4.46 9.71
C GLU A 187 -14.11 5.25 8.56
N HIS A 188 -13.51 6.39 8.23
CA HIS A 188 -13.98 7.14 7.08
C HIS A 188 -13.67 6.42 5.76
N VAL A 189 -14.68 6.15 4.93
CA VAL A 189 -14.52 5.53 3.61
C VAL A 189 -14.81 6.55 2.52
N HIS A 190 -13.75 7.13 1.93
CA HIS A 190 -13.86 8.00 0.76
C HIS A 190 -13.90 7.21 -0.57
N ASP A 191 -13.08 6.16 -0.68
CA ASP A 191 -13.04 5.32 -1.87
C ASP A 191 -14.05 4.16 -1.79
N LEU A 192 -15.21 4.35 -2.42
CA LEU A 192 -16.25 3.32 -2.50
C LEU A 192 -15.91 2.14 -3.43
N SER A 193 -14.75 2.16 -4.10
CA SER A 193 -14.25 1.00 -4.86
C SER A 193 -13.99 -0.23 -3.98
N VAL A 194 -13.92 -0.06 -2.65
CA VAL A 194 -13.97 -1.15 -1.68
C VAL A 194 -15.18 -2.07 -1.84
N PHE A 195 -16.28 -1.55 -2.40
CA PHE A 195 -17.50 -2.29 -2.71
C PHE A 195 -17.63 -2.65 -4.21
N LYS A 196 -16.53 -2.69 -4.96
CA LYS A 196 -16.57 -2.95 -6.42
C LYS A 196 -17.22 -4.28 -6.82
N ASP A 197 -17.24 -5.24 -5.92
CA ASP A 197 -17.86 -6.55 -6.11
C ASP A 197 -19.23 -6.68 -5.44
N ALA A 198 -19.74 -5.61 -4.82
CA ALA A 198 -21.13 -5.55 -4.36
C ALA A 198 -22.06 -5.22 -5.53
N LEU A 199 -23.27 -5.79 -5.49
CA LEU A 199 -24.37 -5.42 -6.39
C LEU A 199 -24.88 -4.01 -6.08
N ILE A 200 -25.00 -3.66 -4.80
CA ILE A 200 -25.43 -2.33 -4.32
C ILE A 200 -25.08 -2.15 -2.84
N VAL A 201 -24.79 -0.91 -2.45
CA VAL A 201 -24.59 -0.44 -1.07
C VAL A 201 -25.66 0.60 -0.77
N TRP A 202 -26.29 0.49 0.40
CA TRP A 202 -27.26 1.46 0.92
C TRP A 202 -26.79 2.05 2.24
N SER A 203 -27.02 3.35 2.41
CA SER A 203 -26.89 4.09 3.67
C SER A 203 -28.06 5.07 3.76
N GLY A 204 -29.08 4.74 4.55
CA GLY A 204 -30.32 5.54 4.59
C GLY A 204 -30.96 5.66 3.20
N LYS A 205 -31.08 6.90 2.70
CA LYS A 205 -31.58 7.22 1.34
C LYS A 205 -30.47 7.32 0.28
N SER A 206 -29.24 7.00 0.64
CA SER A 206 -28.09 7.09 -0.24
C SER A 206 -27.69 5.70 -0.75
N ALA A 207 -27.35 5.58 -2.03
CA ALA A 207 -26.91 4.31 -2.60
C ALA A 207 -25.67 4.42 -3.49
N TYR A 208 -24.87 3.36 -3.52
CA TYR A 208 -23.72 3.21 -4.40
C TYR A 208 -23.75 1.86 -5.11
N SER A 209 -23.32 1.85 -6.37
CA SER A 209 -22.99 0.63 -7.11
C SER A 209 -21.82 0.92 -8.04
N ALA A 210 -20.87 -0.02 -8.11
CA ALA A 210 -19.80 0.01 -9.11
C ALA A 210 -20.30 -0.36 -10.51
N ASN A 211 -21.45 -1.03 -10.62
CA ASN A 211 -22.09 -1.31 -11.91
C ASN A 211 -22.66 -0.01 -12.51
N PRO A 212 -22.25 0.39 -13.73
CA PRO A 212 -22.66 1.67 -14.33
C PRO A 212 -24.16 1.75 -14.59
N VAL A 213 -24.82 0.64 -14.96
CA VAL A 213 -26.28 0.60 -15.19
C VAL A 213 -27.02 0.85 -13.88
N THR A 214 -26.65 0.15 -12.81
CA THR A 214 -27.25 0.37 -11.49
C THR A 214 -26.96 1.77 -10.95
N LYS A 215 -25.78 2.33 -11.25
CA LYS A 215 -25.43 3.70 -10.88
C LYS A 215 -26.35 4.74 -11.56
N GLU A 216 -26.67 4.56 -12.84
CA GLU A 216 -27.64 5.41 -13.56
C GLU A 216 -29.06 5.27 -12.99
N LEU A 217 -29.45 4.06 -12.61
CA LEU A 217 -30.74 3.82 -11.93
C LEU A 217 -30.79 4.55 -10.58
N ILE A 218 -29.75 4.45 -9.75
CA ILE A 218 -29.64 5.18 -8.48
C ILE A 218 -29.80 6.70 -8.70
N ALA A 219 -29.18 7.24 -9.74
CA ALA A 219 -29.23 8.67 -10.05
C ALA A 219 -30.60 9.16 -10.57
N SER A 220 -31.45 8.26 -11.05
CA SER A 220 -32.79 8.57 -11.57
C SER A 220 -33.93 8.17 -10.62
N GLU A 221 -33.64 7.41 -9.57
CA GLU A 221 -34.63 6.96 -8.58
C GLU A 221 -35.12 8.14 -7.70
N PRO A 222 -36.44 8.40 -7.64
CA PRO A 222 -36.99 9.39 -6.73
C PRO A 222 -36.59 9.14 -5.27
N ASP A 223 -36.35 10.21 -4.53
CA ASP A 223 -35.98 10.18 -3.11
C ASP A 223 -34.67 9.42 -2.77
N THR A 224 -33.85 9.09 -3.77
CA THR A 224 -32.53 8.47 -3.60
C THR A 224 -31.41 9.45 -3.95
N THR A 225 -30.30 9.40 -3.21
CA THR A 225 -29.10 10.19 -3.51
C THR A 225 -27.90 9.28 -3.77
N PRO A 226 -26.95 9.66 -4.64
CA PRO A 226 -25.70 8.91 -4.77
C PRO A 226 -24.91 8.96 -3.46
N LEU A 227 -24.54 7.80 -2.95
CA LEU A 227 -23.57 7.67 -1.87
C LEU A 227 -22.16 7.90 -2.44
N THR A 228 -21.44 8.89 -1.92
CA THR A 228 -20.09 9.26 -2.38
C THR A 228 -19.00 8.97 -1.35
N GLU A 229 -19.36 8.90 -0.08
CA GLU A 229 -18.49 8.56 1.04
C GLU A 229 -19.29 8.02 2.22
N ILE A 230 -18.63 7.39 3.19
CA ILE A 230 -19.27 6.87 4.40
C ILE A 230 -18.48 7.34 5.63
N HIS A 231 -19.16 8.02 6.54
CA HIS A 231 -18.55 8.50 7.79
C HIS A 231 -18.55 7.41 8.88
N PRO A 232 -17.62 7.50 9.85
CA PRO A 232 -17.62 6.65 11.04
C PRO A 232 -18.98 6.59 11.76
N GLY A 233 -19.34 5.41 12.26
CA GLY A 233 -20.60 5.14 12.94
C GLY A 233 -21.79 4.87 12.01
N THR A 234 -21.62 4.98 10.69
CA THR A 234 -22.71 4.78 9.72
C THR A 234 -23.06 3.31 9.58
N GLU A 235 -24.34 2.97 9.69
CA GLU A 235 -24.85 1.66 9.30
C GLU A 235 -25.10 1.60 7.79
N ILE A 236 -24.54 0.57 7.14
CA ILE A 236 -24.75 0.31 5.72
C ILE A 236 -25.32 -1.09 5.50
N TRP A 237 -26.07 -1.24 4.41
CA TRP A 237 -26.54 -2.51 3.90
C TRP A 237 -25.90 -2.79 2.55
N VAL A 238 -25.19 -3.90 2.43
CA VAL A 238 -24.47 -4.28 1.22
C VAL A 238 -25.03 -5.58 0.69
N LYS A 239 -25.36 -5.62 -0.59
CA LYS A 239 -25.74 -6.85 -1.28
C LYS A 239 -24.55 -7.38 -2.07
N TYR A 240 -24.04 -8.55 -1.70
CA TYR A 240 -23.06 -9.32 -2.47
C TYR A 240 -23.74 -10.44 -3.26
#